data_AF-A0A2K1JEJ6-F1
#
_entry.id   AF-A0A2K1JEJ6-F1
#
_cell.length_a   1.000
_cell.length_b   1.000
_cell.length_c   1.000
_cell.angle_alpha   90.00
_cell.angle_beta   90.00
_cell.angle_gamma   90.00
#
_symmetry.space_group_name_H-M   'P 1'
#
loop_
_entity.id
_entity.type
_entity.pdbx_description
1 polymer ?
#
loop_
_entity_poly.entity_id
_entity_poly.type
_entity_poly.pdbx_seq_one_letter_code
_entity_poly.pdbx_strand_id
1 'polypeptide(L)'
;MKRASKQARDVAYIHTLAAAAGLSVKEYQRLLEMFNRIDQCKIGTISKQQLMAAMKRDKDIAAFMQLSRAKQKDGRRESFEGVFNRIDCEGGGAVTWEAFLHFFSTNVQPTIVCPGCNVWRPSTPLVPSLLPL
;
A
#
# COMPACT_ATOMS: atom_id res chain seq x y z
N MET A 1 10.37 34.38 13.80
CA MET A 1 9.30 33.63 14.49
C MET A 1 8.25 32.99 13.54
N LYS A 2 8.57 32.63 12.29
CA LYS A 2 7.57 32.12 11.31
C LYS A 2 7.41 30.59 11.25
N ARG A 3 8.33 29.81 11.83
CA ARG A 3 8.33 28.33 11.73
C ARG A 3 7.30 27.66 12.66
N ALA A 4 7.16 28.15 13.90
CA ALA A 4 6.25 27.57 14.89
C ALA A 4 4.76 27.65 14.49
N SER A 5 4.35 28.76 13.86
CA SER A 5 2.95 28.97 13.43
C SER A 5 2.58 28.21 12.15
N LYS A 6 3.56 27.84 11.31
CA LYS A 6 3.36 26.96 10.16
C LYS A 6 3.29 25.50 10.63
N GLN A 7 4.21 25.10 11.50
CA GLN A 7 4.25 23.78 12.12
C GLN A 7 2.94 23.43 12.86
N ALA A 8 2.36 24.38 13.61
CA ALA A 8 1.10 24.15 14.34
C ALA A 8 -0.12 23.97 13.42
N ARG A 9 -0.20 24.73 12.31
CA ARG A 9 -1.26 24.55 11.30
C ARG A 9 -1.11 23.22 10.56
N ASP A 10 0.12 22.86 10.22
CA ASP A 10 0.44 21.58 9.58
C ASP A 10 0.08 20.40 10.51
N VAL A 11 0.30 20.54 11.82
CA VAL A 11 -0.09 19.52 12.81
C VAL A 11 -1.62 19.40 12.93
N ALA A 12 -2.36 20.50 13.09
CA ALA A 12 -3.83 20.45 13.16
C ALA A 12 -4.47 19.86 11.89
N TYR A 13 -3.88 20.17 10.73
CA TYR A 13 -4.29 19.60 9.45
C TYR A 13 -4.06 18.09 9.40
N ILE A 14 -2.88 17.61 9.79
CA ILE A 14 -2.57 16.17 9.84
C ILE A 14 -3.48 15.45 10.84
N HIS A 15 -3.81 16.04 11.98
CA HIS A 15 -4.77 15.45 12.93
C HIS A 15 -6.15 15.24 12.30
N THR A 16 -6.63 16.23 11.54
CA THR A 16 -7.93 16.14 10.86
C THR A 16 -7.92 15.06 9.79
N LEU A 17 -6.85 14.98 8.98
CA LEU A 17 -6.71 13.96 7.93
C LEU A 17 -6.56 12.55 8.49
N ALA A 18 -5.79 12.38 9.56
CA ALA A 18 -5.64 11.11 10.24
C ALA A 18 -6.99 10.63 10.79
N ALA A 19 -7.74 11.53 11.44
CA ALA A 19 -9.09 11.22 11.94
C ALA A 19 -10.06 10.85 10.81
N ALA A 20 -10.04 11.58 9.68
CA ALA A 20 -10.87 11.27 8.52
C ALA A 20 -10.53 9.89 7.90
N ALA A 21 -9.26 9.48 7.98
CA ALA A 21 -8.81 8.16 7.53
C ALA A 21 -9.03 7.03 8.57
N GLY A 22 -9.55 7.35 9.77
CA GLY A 22 -9.70 6.38 10.86
C GLY A 22 -8.38 5.90 11.47
N LEU A 23 -7.30 6.68 11.32
CA LEU A 23 -5.96 6.33 11.76
C LEU A 23 -5.51 7.21 12.94
N SER A 24 -4.59 6.71 13.76
CA SER A 24 -3.84 7.60 14.65
C SER A 24 -2.95 8.55 13.84
N VAL A 25 -2.67 9.71 14.40
CA VAL A 25 -1.75 10.72 13.81
C VAL A 25 -0.39 10.10 13.49
N LYS A 26 0.10 9.23 14.37
CA LYS A 26 1.39 8.55 14.21
C LYS A 26 1.38 7.57 13.04
N GLU A 27 0.29 6.83 12.86
CA GLU A 27 0.13 5.91 11.73
C GLU A 27 0.02 6.67 10.41
N TYR A 28 -0.79 7.72 10.37
CA TYR A 28 -0.93 8.57 9.19
C TYR A 28 0.41 9.20 8.78
N GLN A 29 1.15 9.76 9.74
CA GLN A 29 2.49 10.33 9.49
C GLN A 29 3.47 9.27 8.99
N ARG A 30 3.46 8.07 9.56
CA ARG A 30 4.31 6.96 9.12
C ARG A 30 4.02 6.55 7.68
N LEU A 31 2.73 6.48 7.30
CA LEU A 31 2.33 6.19 5.92
C LEU A 31 2.79 7.27 4.96
N LEU A 32 2.60 8.54 5.33
CA LEU A 32 2.99 9.67 4.52
C LEU A 32 4.52 9.74 4.33
N GLU A 33 5.29 9.45 5.38
CA GLU A 33 6.74 9.35 5.30
C GLU A 33 7.16 8.23 4.34
N MET A 34 6.55 7.05 4.45
CA MET A 34 6.86 5.93 3.56
C MET A 34 6.54 6.25 2.10
N PHE A 35 5.38 6.86 1.83
CA PHE A 35 5.00 7.28 0.49
C PHE A 35 6.03 8.25 -0.11
N ASN A 36 6.41 9.29 0.65
CA ASN A 36 7.39 10.28 0.22
C ASN A 36 8.81 9.71 0.03
N ARG A 37 9.18 8.66 0.77
CA ARG A 37 10.48 7.98 0.59
C ARG A 37 10.53 7.18 -0.71
N ILE A 38 9.37 6.75 -1.23
CA ILE A 38 9.26 5.97 -2.46
C ILE A 38 9.08 6.88 -3.67
N ASP A 39 8.22 7.91 -3.56
CA ASP A 39 8.04 8.92 -4.59
C ASP A 39 9.23 9.90 -4.64
N GLN A 40 10.34 9.42 -5.17
CA GLN A 40 11.58 10.19 -5.30
C GLN A 40 11.42 11.42 -6.20
N CYS A 41 10.51 11.35 -7.17
CA CYS A 41 10.26 12.43 -8.12
C CYS A 41 9.32 13.50 -7.54
N LYS A 42 8.66 13.22 -6.41
CA LYS A 42 7.71 14.12 -5.73
C LYS A 42 6.59 14.59 -6.65
N ILE A 43 6.12 13.67 -7.49
CA ILE A 43 5.03 13.92 -8.45
C ILE A 43 3.66 13.56 -7.87
N GLY A 44 3.62 13.02 -6.65
CA GLY A 44 2.39 12.65 -5.96
C GLY A 44 1.88 11.24 -6.29
N THR A 45 2.65 10.46 -7.06
CA THR A 45 2.31 9.08 -7.42
C THR A 45 3.55 8.19 -7.38
N ILE A 46 3.33 6.90 -7.11
CA ILE A 46 4.38 5.87 -7.07
C ILE A 46 4.21 4.95 -8.28
N SER A 47 5.18 4.99 -9.19
CA SER A 47 5.30 4.01 -10.27
C SER A 47 5.83 2.66 -9.77
N LYS A 48 5.59 1.60 -10.55
CA LYS A 48 6.15 0.26 -10.30
C LYS A 48 7.68 0.29 -10.17
N GLN A 49 8.36 1.03 -11.03
CA GLN A 49 9.82 1.14 -11.01
C GLN A 49 10.32 1.81 -9.74
N GLN A 50 9.67 2.88 -9.28
CA GLN A 50 10.02 3.56 -8.02
C GLN A 50 9.81 2.65 -6.80
N LEU A 51 8.69 1.92 -6.73
CA LEU A 51 8.44 0.99 -5.64
C LEU A 51 9.49 -0.13 -5.60
N MET A 52 9.77 -0.75 -6.75
CA MET A 52 10.79 -1.80 -6.86
C MET A 52 12.18 -1.29 -6.48
N ALA A 53 12.56 -0.10 -6.95
CA ALA A 53 13.85 0.50 -6.62
C ALA A 53 13.94 0.84 -5.13
N ALA A 54 12.88 1.40 -4.53
CA ALA A 54 12.82 1.74 -3.12
C ALA A 54 12.96 0.50 -2.23
N MET A 55 12.22 -0.59 -2.53
CA MET A 55 12.32 -1.85 -1.77
C MET A 55 13.68 -2.54 -1.92
N LYS A 56 14.38 -2.37 -3.05
CA LYS A 56 15.74 -2.89 -3.22
C LYS A 56 16.76 -2.08 -2.41
N ARG A 57 16.60 -0.76 -2.37
CA ARG A 57 17.51 0.17 -1.69
C ARG A 57 17.34 0.16 -0.18
N ASP A 58 16.11 -0.04 0.29
CA ASP A 58 15.72 0.25 1.67
C ASP A 58 14.95 -0.93 2.27
N LYS A 59 15.60 -1.60 3.23
CA LYS A 59 15.07 -2.79 3.89
C LYS A 59 13.85 -2.45 4.76
N ASP A 60 13.74 -1.24 5.27
CA ASP A 60 12.58 -0.84 6.07
C ASP A 60 11.36 -0.63 5.19
N ILE A 61 11.54 -0.05 4.00
CA ILE A 61 10.46 0.04 3.00
C ILE A 61 10.05 -1.36 2.55
N ALA A 62 11.02 -2.23 2.26
CA ALA A 62 10.73 -3.61 1.91
C ALA A 62 9.97 -4.34 3.02
N ALA A 63 10.42 -4.23 4.27
CA ALA A 63 9.74 -4.81 5.42
C ALA A 63 8.34 -4.22 5.59
N PHE A 64 8.19 -2.89 5.53
CA PHE A 64 6.90 -2.21 5.66
C PHE A 64 5.87 -2.68 4.63
N MET A 65 6.26 -2.72 3.36
CA MET A 65 5.44 -3.22 2.26
C MET A 65 5.11 -4.71 2.39
N GLN A 66 5.96 -5.44 3.11
CA GLN A 66 5.77 -6.86 3.42
C GLN A 66 5.06 -7.08 4.77
N LEU A 67 4.88 -6.07 5.62
CA LEU A 67 4.16 -6.20 6.89
C LEU A 67 2.65 -6.04 6.71
N SER A 68 2.20 -5.42 5.63
CA SER A 68 0.80 -5.52 5.16
C SER A 68 0.44 -6.90 4.61
N ARG A 69 1.37 -7.88 4.62
CA ARG A 69 1.09 -9.31 4.47
C ARG A 69 0.32 -9.84 5.69
N ALA A 70 -0.88 -9.34 5.96
CA ALA A 70 -1.79 -10.03 6.85
C ALA A 70 -2.12 -11.39 6.23
N LYS A 71 -1.34 -12.42 6.62
CA LYS A 71 -1.47 -13.84 6.30
C LYS A 71 -1.56 -14.21 4.80
N GLN A 72 -0.42 -14.32 4.13
CA GLN A 72 -0.33 -15.37 3.09
C GLN A 72 -0.16 -16.71 3.81
N LYS A 73 -1.23 -17.53 3.86
CA LYS A 73 -1.25 -18.85 4.52
C LYS A 73 -0.16 -19.83 4.03
N ASP A 74 0.38 -19.59 2.84
CA ASP A 74 1.27 -20.51 2.11
C ASP A 74 2.77 -20.29 2.39
N GLY A 75 3.15 -19.38 3.30
CA GLY A 75 4.55 -19.13 3.67
C GLY A 75 5.44 -18.54 2.56
N ARG A 76 4.93 -18.41 1.33
CA ARG A 76 5.67 -17.82 0.21
C ARG A 76 5.78 -16.31 0.34
N ARG A 77 6.98 -15.81 0.03
CA ARG A 77 7.21 -14.40 -0.23
C ARG A 77 6.55 -14.01 -1.55
N GLU A 78 5.37 -13.39 -1.48
CA GLU A 78 4.82 -12.56 -2.56
C GLU A 78 5.90 -11.72 -3.25
N SER A 79 5.86 -11.71 -4.58
CA SER A 79 6.75 -10.94 -5.45
C SER A 79 6.47 -9.44 -5.32
N PHE A 80 7.47 -8.62 -5.65
CA PHE A 80 7.32 -7.15 -5.67
C PHE A 80 6.14 -6.69 -6.55
N GLU A 81 5.91 -7.40 -7.65
CA GLU A 81 4.82 -7.16 -8.58
C GLU A 81 3.45 -7.51 -7.98
N GLY A 82 3.36 -8.59 -7.19
CA GLY A 82 2.13 -8.92 -6.46
C GLY A 82 1.75 -7.82 -5.45
N VAL A 83 2.74 -7.28 -4.73
CA VAL A 83 2.53 -6.15 -3.81
C VAL A 83 2.05 -4.92 -4.57
N PHE A 84 2.69 -4.58 -5.69
CA PHE A 84 2.29 -3.41 -6.50
C PHE A 84 0.86 -3.56 -7.03
N ASN A 85 0.54 -4.67 -7.67
CA ASN A 85 -0.77 -4.91 -8.28
C ASN A 85 -1.91 -4.93 -7.24
N ARG A 86 -1.61 -5.29 -5.99
CA ARG A 86 -2.60 -5.24 -4.92
C ARG A 86 -2.93 -3.82 -4.49
N ILE A 87 -1.94 -2.92 -4.53
CA ILE A 87 -2.14 -1.51 -4.19
C ILE A 87 -2.74 -0.76 -5.39
N ASP A 88 -2.25 -1.03 -6.61
CA ASP A 88 -2.78 -0.53 -7.89
C ASP A 88 -3.97 -1.39 -8.36
N CYS A 89 -4.98 -1.53 -7.51
CA CYS A 89 -6.13 -2.40 -7.81
C CYS A 89 -6.96 -1.92 -9.01
N GLU A 90 -6.93 -0.62 -9.31
CA GLU A 90 -7.61 -0.03 -10.47
C GLU A 90 -6.81 -0.17 -11.78
N GLY A 91 -5.56 -0.65 -11.71
CA GLY A 91 -4.72 -0.92 -12.89
C GLY A 91 -4.26 0.33 -13.63
N GLY A 92 -4.10 1.45 -12.92
CA GLY A 92 -3.68 2.73 -13.49
C GLY A 92 -2.18 2.82 -13.78
N GLY A 93 -1.39 1.84 -13.32
CA GLY A 93 0.07 1.81 -13.49
C GLY A 93 0.83 2.77 -12.56
N ALA A 94 0.11 3.51 -11.71
CA ALA A 94 0.66 4.43 -10.73
C ALA A 94 -0.20 4.45 -9.47
N VAL A 95 0.43 4.29 -8.31
CA VAL A 95 -0.22 4.31 -7.00
C VAL A 95 -0.32 5.75 -6.49
N THR A 96 -1.53 6.26 -6.35
CA THR A 96 -1.77 7.57 -5.71
C THR A 96 -1.68 7.48 -4.19
N TRP A 97 -1.60 8.63 -3.53
CA TRP A 97 -1.62 8.71 -2.07
C TRP A 97 -2.90 8.11 -1.48
N GLU A 98 -4.05 8.33 -2.13
CA GLU A 98 -5.36 7.85 -1.67
C GLU A 98 -5.44 6.33 -1.74
N ALA A 99 -5.01 5.74 -2.86
CA ALA A 99 -4.95 4.28 -3.02
C ALA A 99 -4.00 3.64 -2.00
N PHE A 100 -2.85 4.27 -1.78
CA PHE A 100 -1.88 3.85 -0.77
C PHE A 100 -2.49 3.90 0.64
N LEU A 101 -3.08 5.02 1.02
CA LEU A 101 -3.68 5.22 2.34
C LEU A 101 -4.80 4.22 2.59
N HIS A 102 -5.71 4.06 1.61
CA HIS A 102 -6.82 3.11 1.69
C HIS A 102 -6.33 1.67 1.87
N PHE A 103 -5.31 1.27 1.11
CA PHE A 103 -4.74 -0.07 1.22
C PHE A 103 -4.17 -0.36 2.62
N PHE A 104 -3.50 0.61 3.25
CA PHE A 104 -2.87 0.41 4.56
C PHE A 104 -3.78 0.71 5.77
N SER A 105 -4.87 1.47 5.60
CA SER A 105 -5.86 1.70 6.66
C SER A 105 -6.86 0.54 6.80
N THR A 106 -7.14 -0.19 5.72
CA THR A 106 -8.21 -1.21 5.66
C THR A 106 -7.75 -2.61 6.09
N ASN A 107 -6.96 -2.74 7.18
CA ASN A 107 -6.59 -4.06 7.77
C ASN A 107 -7.77 -4.82 8.43
N VAL A 108 -9.01 -4.45 8.09
CA VAL A 108 -10.27 -5.12 8.44
C VAL A 108 -10.93 -5.50 7.13
N GLN A 109 -11.12 -6.79 6.85
CA GLN A 109 -11.93 -7.26 5.72
C GLN A 109 -13.19 -7.93 6.27
N PRO A 110 -14.34 -7.94 5.55
CA PRO A 110 -14.62 -7.34 4.23
C PRO A 110 -15.97 -6.56 4.19
N THR A 111 -16.04 -5.45 3.45
CA THR A 111 -17.19 -5.06 2.58
C THR A 111 -16.95 -3.66 2.01
N ILE A 112 -16.00 -3.52 1.10
CA ILE A 112 -16.18 -2.53 0.02
C ILE A 112 -16.03 -3.33 -1.25
N VAL A 113 -17.19 -3.69 -1.79
CA VAL A 113 -17.30 -4.21 -3.14
C VAL A 113 -16.80 -3.10 -4.06
N CYS A 114 -15.71 -3.34 -4.78
CA CYS A 114 -15.30 -2.45 -5.86
C CYS A 114 -16.46 -2.36 -6.86
N PRO A 115 -17.02 -1.17 -7.16
CA PRO A 115 -18.13 -1.05 -8.10
C PRO A 115 -17.77 -1.48 -9.54
N GLY A 116 -16.50 -1.80 -9.82
CA GLY A 116 -16.05 -2.35 -11.11
C GLY A 116 -15.34 -3.70 -11.07
N CYS A 117 -14.99 -4.26 -9.89
CA CYS A 117 -14.15 -5.46 -9.82
C CYS A 117 -14.73 -6.48 -8.84
N ASN A 118 -15.70 -7.26 -9.29
CA ASN A 118 -16.29 -8.35 -8.53
C ASN A 118 -15.43 -9.63 -8.64
N VAL A 119 -14.11 -9.56 -8.41
CA VAL A 119 -13.22 -10.73 -8.48
C VAL A 119 -12.30 -10.81 -7.27
N TRP A 120 -12.65 -11.73 -6.38
CA TRP A 120 -11.71 -12.42 -5.51
C TRP A 120 -11.15 -13.62 -6.28
N ARG A 121 -9.83 -13.71 -6.46
CA ARG A 121 -9.21 -14.94 -6.98
C ARG A 121 -8.00 -15.34 -6.13
N PRO A 122 -8.17 -16.25 -5.16
CA PRO A 122 -7.06 -17.00 -4.61
C PRO A 122 -6.74 -18.20 -5.50
N SER A 123 -5.47 -18.56 -5.47
CA SER A 123 -4.79 -19.50 -6.35
C SER A 123 -5.29 -20.94 -6.21
N THR A 124 -5.46 -21.64 -7.33
CA THR A 124 -5.13 -23.08 -7.36
C THR A 124 -3.75 -23.28 -7.98
N PRO A 125 -2.89 -24.12 -7.38
CA PRO A 125 -1.57 -24.47 -7.90
C PRO A 125 -1.66 -25.53 -9.03
N LEU A 126 -0.74 -25.46 -9.99
CA LEU A 126 -0.35 -26.55 -10.89
C LEU A 126 0.18 -27.71 -10.02
N VAL A 127 -0.26 -28.98 -10.09
CA VAL A 127 -0.05 -30.09 -11.07
C VAL A 127 -0.63 -31.39 -10.40
N PRO A 128 -0.56 -32.66 -10.92
CA PRO A 128 -0.14 -33.23 -12.22
C PRO A 128 -1.15 -34.25 -12.84
N SER A 129 -0.83 -34.69 -14.06
CA SER A 129 -1.29 -35.86 -14.84
C SER A 129 -2.23 -36.89 -14.19
N LEU A 130 -3.31 -37.26 -14.92
CA LEU A 130 -3.87 -38.62 -15.00
C LEU A 130 -4.89 -38.73 -16.15
N LEU A 131 -4.50 -39.39 -17.25
CA LEU A 131 -5.39 -40.28 -18.02
C LEU A 131 -5.89 -41.38 -17.06
N PRO A 132 -7.14 -41.88 -17.14
CA PRO A 132 -7.56 -42.91 -18.13
C PRO A 132 -9.01 -42.69 -18.64
N LEU A 133 -9.60 -43.42 -19.59
CA LEU A 133 -9.30 -44.68 -20.30
C LEU A 133 -9.97 -44.61 -21.68
#